data_AF-A0A5A7N722-F1
#
_entry.id   AF-A0A5A7N722-F1
#
_cell.length_a   1.000
_cell.length_b   1.000
_cell.length_c   1.000
_cell.angle_alpha   90.00
_cell.angle_beta   90.00
_cell.angle_gamma   90.00
#
_symmetry.space_group_name_H-M   'P 1'
#
loop_
_entity.id
_entity.type
_entity.pdbx_description
1 polymer ?
#
loop_
_entity_poly.entity_id
_entity_poly.type
_entity_poly.pdbx_seq_one_letter_code
_entity_poly.pdbx_strand_id
1 'polypeptide(L)' 'MVLWTDDPFSSYAKAEKVYVDGALVWDLNDRTVQPVMDFELGQPGAGDAK' A
#
# COMPACT_ATOMS: atom_id res chain seq x y z
N MET A 1 0.50 0.51 13.88
CA MET A 1 1.78 1.26 13.99
C MET A 1 2.45 1.28 12.62
N VAL A 2 3.12 2.37 12.26
CA VAL A 2 3.81 2.51 10.97
C VAL A 2 5.25 2.94 11.24
N LEU A 3 6.21 2.26 10.62
CA LEU A 3 7.61 2.65 10.54
C LEU A 3 7.83 3.37 9.21
N TRP A 4 8.51 4.51 9.25
CA TRP A 4 8.79 5.35 8.08
C TRP A 4 10.29 5.33 7.76
N THR A 5 10.62 5.47 6.48
CA THR A 5 12.01 5.56 6.02
C THR A 5 12.70 6.88 6.40
N ASP A 6 11.92 7.94 6.67
CA ASP A 6 12.37 9.29 7.05
C ASP A 6 11.26 9.99 7.86
N ASP A 7 11.39 11.30 8.13
CA ASP A 7 10.37 12.12 8.77
C ASP A 7 8.99 11.94 8.10
N PRO A 8 7.95 11.54 8.84
CA PRO A 8 6.64 11.20 8.27
C PRO A 8 5.90 12.39 7.62
N PHE A 9 6.34 13.63 7.83
CA PHE A 9 5.80 14.83 7.18
C PHE A 9 6.58 15.22 5.91
N SER A 10 7.67 14.53 5.61
CA SER A 10 8.37 14.66 4.33
C SER A 10 7.57 14.01 3.21
N SER A 11 7.52 14.66 2.04
CA SER A 11 6.90 14.09 0.83
C SER A 11 7.65 12.86 0.29
N TYR A 12 8.91 12.69 0.68
CA TYR A 12 9.74 11.55 0.28
C TYR A 12 9.62 10.35 1.22
N ALA A 13 8.96 10.52 2.37
CA ALA A 13 8.82 9.44 3.33
C ALA A 13 7.91 8.34 2.78
N LYS A 14 8.37 7.10 2.96
CA LYS A 14 7.61 5.90 2.61
C LYS A 14 7.36 5.10 3.88
N ALA A 15 6.21 4.42 3.92
CA ALA A 15 5.96 3.41 4.93
C ALA A 15 6.90 2.23 4.69
N GLU A 16 7.86 2.02 5.60
CA GLU A 16 8.78 0.90 5.57
C GLU A 16 8.09 -0.37 6.06
N LYS A 17 7.41 -0.29 7.22
CA LYS A 17 6.67 -1.41 7.81
C LYS A 17 5.35 -0.95 8.40
N VAL A 18 4.29 -1.73 8.22
CA VAL A 18 2.98 -1.47 8.82
C VAL A 18 2.58 -2.65 9.69
N TYR A 19 2.18 -2.33 10.92
CA TYR A 19 1.66 -3.28 11.89
C TYR A 19 0.22 -2.95 12.24
N VAL A 20 -0.66 -3.94 12.17
CA VAL A 20 -2.07 -3.86 12.59
C VAL A 20 -2.27 -4.92 13.66
N ASP A 21 -2.78 -4.52 14.83
CA ASP A 21 -2.98 -5.41 15.98
C ASP A 21 -1.73 -6.21 16.41
N GLY A 22 -0.54 -5.70 16.12
CA GLY A 22 0.76 -6.34 16.42
C GLY A 22 1.28 -7.27 15.31
N ALA A 23 0.50 -7.56 14.26
CA ALA A 23 0.92 -8.36 13.11
C ALA A 23 1.51 -7.47 12.00
N LEU A 24 2.60 -7.93 11.36
CA LEU A 24 3.19 -7.28 10.19
C LEU A 24 2.31 -7.54 8.96
N VAL A 25 1.82 -6.47 8.35
CA VAL A 25 0.89 -6.51 7.20
C VAL A 25 1.45 -5.83 5.95
N TRP A 26 2.55 -5.09 6.07
CA TRP A 26 3.24 -4.50 4.94
C TRP A 26 4.73 -4.38 5.25
N ASP A 27 5.57 -4.74 4.29
CA ASP A 27 7.01 -4.48 4.32
C ASP A 27 7.45 -3.96 2.94
N LEU A 28 8.15 -2.82 2.95
CA LEU A 28 8.68 -2.19 1.74
C LEU A 28 9.78 -3.05 1.09
N ASN A 29 10.52 -3.83 1.88
CA ASN A 29 11.64 -4.65 1.44
C ASN A 29 11.22 -6.11 1.16
N ASP A 30 10.05 -6.54 1.61
CA ASP A 30 9.51 -7.89 1.38
C ASP A 30 8.11 -7.84 0.75
N ARG A 31 8.07 -8.10 -0.57
CA ARG A 31 6.82 -8.10 -1.34
C ARG A 31 5.90 -9.28 -1.00
N THR A 32 6.40 -10.32 -0.34
CA THR A 32 5.59 -11.50 0.00
C THR A 32 4.61 -11.24 1.15
N VAL A 33 4.85 -10.18 1.94
CA VAL A 33 4.04 -9.78 3.10
C VAL A 33 2.97 -8.74 2.72
N GLN A 34 2.88 -8.37 1.44
CA GLN A 34 1.91 -7.36 1.01
C GLN A 34 0.48 -7.91 1.05
N PRO A 35 -0.49 -7.09 1.48
CA PRO A 35 -1.88 -7.50 1.52
C PRO A 35 -2.39 -7.68 0.09
N VAL A 36 -3.28 -8.65 -0.09
CA VAL A 36 -4.00 -8.81 -1.36
C VAL A 36 -4.94 -7.63 -1.51
N MET A 37 -4.69 -6.80 -2.52
CA MET A 37 -5.55 -5.67 -2.87
C MET A 37 -6.57 -6.15 -3.91
N ASP A 38 -7.85 -5.96 -3.64
CA ASP A 38 -8.96 -6.26 -4.56
C ASP A 38 -9.23 -5.12 -5.56
N PHE A 39 -8.45 -4.04 -5.45
CA PHE A 39 -8.55 -2.87 -6.31
C PHE A 39 -7.70 -3.04 -7.57
N GLU A 40 -8.37 -3.26 -8.70
CA GLU A 40 -7.75 -3.19 -10.03
C GLU A 40 -7.86 -1.76 -10.58
N LEU A 41 -6.72 -1.13 -10.89
CA LEU A 41 -6.69 0.18 -11.53
C LEU A 41 -7.01 0.04 -13.02
N GLY A 42 -8.30 -0.09 -13.34
CA GLY A 42 -8.80 -0.12 -14.71
C GLY A 42 -10.08 -0.92 -14.87
N GLN A 43 -11.23 -0.22 -14.87
CA GLN A 43 -12.31 -0.62 -15.77
C GLN A 43 -12.31 0.32 -16.98
N PRO A 44 -11.60 0.02 -18.08
CA PRO A 44 -11.92 0.63 -19.35
C PRO A 44 -13.26 0.03 -19.81
N GLY A 45 -14.37 0.59 -19.35
CA GLY A 45 -15.70 0.03 -19.63
C GLY A 45 -16.92 0.81 -19.15
N ALA A 46 -16.77 2.01 -18.55
CA ALA A 46 -17.93 2.91 -18.31
C ALA A 46 -18.27 3.73 -19.57
N GLY A 47 -18.33 3.07 -20.73
CA GLY A 47 -18.47 3.76 -22.01
C GLY A 47 -18.67 2.84 -23.19
N ASP A 48 -19.58 1.86 -23.10
CA ASP A 48 -20.20 1.32 -24.30
C ASP A 48 -21.42 2.21 -24.62
N ALA A 49 -21.19 3.19 -25.47
CA ALA A 49 -22.25 3.96 -26.10
C ALA A 49 -22.80 3.15 -27.28
N LYS A 50 -23.94 2.48 -27.05
CA LYS A 50 -24.85 1.86 -28.03
C LYS A 50 -24.38 0.56 -28.67
#